data_AF-A0A2V8VIM7-F1
#
_entry.id   AF-A0A2V8VIM7-F1
#
_cell.length_a   1.000
_cell.length_b   1.000
_cell.length_c   1.000
_cell.angle_alpha   90.00
_cell.angle_beta   90.00
_cell.angle_gamma   90.00
#
_symmetry.space_group_name_H-M   'P 1'
#
loop_
_entity.id
_entity.type
_entity.pdbx_description
1 polymer ?
#
loop_
_entity_poly.entity_id
_entity_poly.type
_entity_poly.pdbx_seq_one_letter_code
_entity_poly.pdbx_strand_id
1 'polypeptide(L)'
;MRISLLLLLGAAGSSCATQSVGPTLTLEQHSLRIPLTLEEDGTVMLAERPPLVGRIDLSPILKAEGAQPGAGTRATVQLMMHYGRLYVVADAFRAIWEITPQPGTTTASYRPIPVVRDIGQEPMKDVRLSRYGSARSSCLRLDRAGGGPVFITSSGDARDDCP
;
A
#
# COMPACT_ATOMS: atom_id res chain seq x y z
N MET A 1 77.12 36.80 -5.24
CA MET A 1 77.17 37.40 -3.89
C MET A 1 75.73 37.59 -3.41
N ARG A 2 75.33 36.86 -2.35
CA ARG A 2 74.13 37.01 -1.47
C ARG A 2 72.73 36.99 -2.15
N ILE A 3 72.00 35.87 -2.05
CA ILE A 3 70.97 35.54 -1.02
C ILE A 3 69.81 36.55 -0.98
N SER A 4 68.63 36.13 -1.44
CA SER A 4 67.41 36.13 -0.62
C SER A 4 66.29 35.29 -1.25
N LEU A 5 65.80 34.39 -0.41
CA LEU A 5 64.69 33.46 -0.52
C LEU A 5 63.36 34.23 -0.42
N LEU A 6 62.33 33.85 -1.18
CA LEU A 6 60.93 33.96 -0.74
C LEU A 6 60.09 32.94 -1.51
N LEU A 7 59.79 31.83 -0.83
CA LEU A 7 58.75 30.88 -1.21
C LEU A 7 57.38 31.55 -1.08
N LEU A 8 56.51 31.38 -2.07
CA LEU A 8 55.06 31.47 -1.90
C LEU A 8 54.44 30.25 -2.57
N LEU A 9 54.17 29.23 -1.76
CA LEU A 9 53.28 28.12 -2.08
C LEU A 9 51.86 28.68 -2.22
N GLY A 10 51.40 28.88 -3.45
CA GLY A 10 49.98 29.05 -3.75
C GLY A 10 49.28 27.70 -3.63
N ALA A 11 48.71 27.41 -2.46
CA ALA A 11 47.86 26.24 -2.27
C ALA A 11 46.63 26.37 -3.18
N ALA A 12 46.48 25.42 -4.11
CA ALA A 12 45.29 25.24 -4.92
C ALA A 12 44.11 24.86 -4.00
N GLY A 13 43.36 25.88 -3.57
CA GLY A 13 42.09 25.71 -2.89
C GLY A 13 40.96 25.39 -3.88
N SER A 14 41.06 24.28 -4.61
CA SER A 14 39.88 23.64 -5.22
C SER A 14 39.13 22.89 -4.12
N SER A 15 38.45 23.63 -3.23
CA SER A 15 37.48 23.02 -2.34
C SER A 15 36.19 22.88 -3.12
N CYS A 16 36.02 21.71 -3.73
CA CYS A 16 34.73 21.17 -4.11
C CYS A 16 33.74 21.49 -2.99
N ALA A 17 32.78 22.38 -3.26
CA ALA A 17 31.54 22.40 -2.51
C ALA A 17 30.83 21.11 -2.86
N THR A 18 31.21 20.03 -2.19
CA THR A 18 30.47 18.79 -2.17
C THR A 18 29.10 19.18 -1.64
N GLN A 19 28.11 19.28 -2.52
CA GLN A 19 26.72 19.29 -2.13
C GLN A 19 26.57 18.04 -1.26
N SER A 20 26.46 18.23 0.06
CA SER A 20 25.95 17.19 0.92
C SER A 20 24.49 17.04 0.51
N VAL A 21 24.28 16.20 -0.50
CA VAL A 21 23.01 15.52 -0.68
C VAL A 21 22.91 14.63 0.55
N GLY A 22 22.44 15.21 1.66
CA GLY A 22 21.99 14.43 2.80
C GLY A 22 21.07 13.35 2.24
N PRO A 23 21.11 12.10 2.77
CA PRO A 23 20.31 11.03 2.25
C PRO A 23 18.87 11.52 2.20
N THR A 24 18.40 11.82 0.99
CA THR A 24 17.01 12.15 0.76
C THR A 24 16.36 10.82 0.99
N LEU A 25 15.72 10.67 2.16
CA LEU A 25 14.89 9.51 2.48
C LEU A 25 13.86 9.42 1.36
N THR A 26 14.20 8.61 0.37
CA THR A 26 13.29 8.24 -0.68
C THR A 26 12.39 7.26 0.03
N LEU A 27 11.19 7.70 0.37
CA LEU A 27 10.13 6.80 0.79
C LEU A 27 9.84 5.93 -0.43
N GLU A 28 10.54 4.79 -0.53
CA GLU A 28 10.12 3.75 -1.43
C GLU A 28 8.68 3.42 -1.03
N GLN A 29 7.76 3.49 -2.00
CA GLN A 29 6.39 3.01 -1.85
C GLN A 29 6.44 1.50 -1.64
N HIS A 30 6.87 1.08 -0.46
CA HIS A 30 6.81 -0.28 0.00
C HIS A 30 5.33 -0.57 0.20
N SER A 31 4.78 -1.37 -0.70
CA SER A 31 3.45 -1.92 -0.53
C SER A 31 3.49 -2.85 0.68
N LEU A 32 3.11 -2.32 1.85
CA LEU A 32 3.03 -3.07 3.08
C LEU A 32 1.77 -3.93 3.03
N ARG A 33 1.95 -5.26 3.01
CA ARG A 33 0.87 -6.20 3.29
C ARG A 33 0.78 -6.32 4.80
N ILE A 34 -0.26 -5.74 5.38
CA ILE A 34 -0.48 -5.77 6.83
C ILE A 34 -1.62 -6.77 7.05
N PRO A 35 -1.37 -7.96 7.62
CA PRO A 35 -2.44 -8.81 8.10
C PRO A 35 -3.14 -8.07 9.23
N LEU A 36 -4.46 -7.99 9.17
CA LEU A 36 -5.27 -7.17 10.05
C LEU A 36 -6.12 -8.05 10.97
N THR A 37 -6.11 -7.76 12.26
CA THR A 37 -7.06 -8.37 13.20
C THR A 37 -8.32 -7.51 13.25
N LEU A 38 -9.45 -8.08 12.85
CA LEU A 38 -10.76 -7.42 12.94
C LEU A 38 -11.34 -7.58 14.36
N GLU A 39 -11.69 -6.47 14.98
CA GLU A 39 -12.34 -6.43 16.28
C GLU A 39 -13.84 -6.77 16.18
N GLU A 40 -14.47 -7.03 17.33
CA GLU A 40 -15.90 -7.34 17.43
C GLU A 40 -16.81 -6.23 16.95
N ASP A 41 -16.36 -4.99 17.08
CA ASP A 41 -17.06 -3.79 16.63
C ASP A 41 -16.85 -3.50 15.13
N GLY A 42 -16.16 -4.38 14.39
CA GLY A 42 -15.90 -4.22 12.96
C GLY A 42 -14.72 -3.30 12.65
N THR A 43 -13.92 -2.92 13.64
CA THR A 43 -12.77 -2.03 13.44
C THR A 43 -11.43 -2.77 13.41
N VAL A 44 -10.42 -2.13 12.83
CA VAL A 44 -9.07 -2.69 12.69
C VAL A 44 -8.02 -1.63 13.05
N MET A 45 -6.97 -2.06 13.76
CA MET A 45 -5.75 -1.27 14.01
C MET A 45 -4.68 -1.46 12.93
N LEU A 46 -4.06 -0.37 12.47
CA LEU A 46 -3.09 -0.38 11.38
C LEU A 46 -1.61 -0.61 11.79
N ALA A 47 -1.29 -0.52 13.09
CA ALA A 47 -0.07 -1.01 13.75
C ALA A 47 -0.06 -0.57 15.23
N GLU A 48 0.70 -1.26 16.09
CA GLU A 48 0.93 -0.88 17.50
C GLU A 48 2.15 0.05 17.69
N ARG A 49 3.02 0.21 16.68
CA ARG A 49 4.20 1.12 16.71
C ARG A 49 4.38 1.89 15.40
N PRO A 50 4.98 3.11 15.42
CA PRO A 50 5.07 4.01 14.26
C PRO A 50 5.81 3.34 13.09
N PRO A 51 5.47 3.67 11.80
CA PRO A 51 4.98 4.97 11.34
C PRO A 51 3.47 5.09 11.03
N LEU A 52 2.62 4.09 11.33
CA LEU A 52 1.19 4.11 11.00
C LEU A 52 0.33 3.79 12.23
N VAL A 53 -0.04 4.80 13.03
CA VAL A 53 -1.06 4.66 14.09
C VAL A 53 -2.40 5.13 13.51
N GLY A 54 -3.36 4.22 13.37
CA GLY A 54 -4.69 4.55 12.86
C GLY A 54 -5.66 3.39 13.05
N ARG A 55 -6.95 3.72 13.17
CA ARG A 55 -8.05 2.76 13.21
C ARG A 55 -8.94 2.99 12.00
N ILE A 56 -9.31 1.91 11.30
CA ILE A 56 -10.30 1.95 10.22
C ILE A 56 -11.52 1.17 10.68
N ASP A 57 -12.70 1.77 10.55
CA ASP A 57 -13.97 1.08 10.72
C ASP A 57 -14.38 0.45 9.38
N LEU A 58 -14.44 -0.89 9.35
CA LEU A 58 -14.83 -1.65 8.16
C LEU A 58 -16.31 -2.06 8.19
N SER A 59 -17.08 -1.68 9.21
CA SER A 59 -18.49 -2.04 9.35
C SER A 59 -19.35 -1.71 8.11
N PRO A 60 -19.17 -0.54 7.44
CA PRO A 60 -19.91 -0.25 6.22
C PRO A 60 -19.60 -1.23 5.07
N ILE A 61 -18.34 -1.65 4.95
CA ILE A 61 -17.87 -2.60 3.93
C ILE A 61 -18.39 -4.00 4.24
N LEU A 62 -18.28 -4.45 5.50
CA LEU A 62 -18.80 -5.75 5.93
C LEU A 62 -20.30 -5.88 5.68
N LYS A 63 -21.07 -4.83 5.99
CA LYS A 63 -22.50 -4.76 5.71
C LYS A 63 -22.80 -4.83 4.21
N ALA A 64 -22.00 -4.15 3.37
CA ALA A 64 -22.16 -4.18 1.91
C ALA A 64 -21.86 -5.57 1.31
N GLU A 65 -20.92 -6.31 1.92
CA GLU A 65 -20.56 -7.68 1.53
C GLU A 65 -21.50 -8.74 2.14
N GLY A 66 -22.41 -8.36 3.05
CA GLY A 66 -23.23 -9.30 3.81
C GLY A 66 -22.41 -10.18 4.77
N ALA A 67 -21.20 -9.74 5.12
CA ALA A 67 -20.29 -10.44 6.02
C ALA A 67 -20.51 -9.99 7.47
N GLN A 68 -20.38 -10.92 8.41
CA GLN A 68 -20.42 -10.61 9.84
C GLN A 68 -18.99 -10.61 10.43
N PRO A 69 -18.68 -9.70 11.37
CA PRO A 69 -17.46 -9.80 12.17
C PRO A 69 -17.46 -11.12 12.96
N GLY A 70 -16.42 -11.94 12.81
CA GLY A 70 -16.34 -13.25 13.46
C GLY A 70 -15.07 -13.99 13.08
N ALA A 71 -14.75 -15.09 13.76
CA ALA A 71 -13.46 -15.79 13.65
C ALA A 71 -13.00 -16.09 12.21
N GLY A 72 -13.92 -16.44 11.30
CA GLY A 72 -13.61 -16.68 9.89
C GLY A 72 -13.21 -15.43 9.11
N THR A 73 -13.83 -14.28 9.39
CA THR A 73 -13.50 -13.00 8.75
C THR A 73 -12.24 -12.39 9.38
N ARG A 74 -12.06 -12.52 10.71
CA ARG A 74 -10.91 -11.95 11.45
C ARG A 74 -9.55 -12.43 10.96
N ALA A 75 -9.47 -13.69 10.50
CA ALA A 75 -8.21 -14.30 10.08
C ALA A 75 -7.83 -13.98 8.63
N THR A 76 -8.71 -13.36 7.85
CA THR A 76 -8.57 -13.28 6.38
C THR A 76 -8.50 -11.85 5.85
N VAL A 77 -8.77 -10.83 6.68
CA VAL A 77 -8.66 -9.43 6.27
C VAL A 77 -7.21 -9.09 5.93
N GLN A 78 -7.00 -8.61 4.70
CA GLN A 78 -5.73 -8.12 4.21
C GLN A 78 -5.86 -6.68 3.76
N LEU A 79 -4.92 -5.86 4.20
CA LEU A 79 -4.74 -4.50 3.73
C LEU A 79 -3.41 -4.37 3.01
N MET A 80 -3.46 -3.68 1.87
CA MET A 80 -2.26 -3.32 1.13
C MET A 80 -2.35 -1.87 0.65
N MET A 81 -1.28 -1.12 0.89
CA MET A 81 -1.14 0.22 0.32
C MET A 81 -0.52 0.12 -1.08
N HIS A 82 -1.13 0.80 -2.05
CA HIS A 82 -0.62 0.87 -3.42
C HIS A 82 -0.92 2.23 -4.04
N TYR A 83 0.10 2.92 -4.54
CA TYR A 83 0.04 4.31 -5.04
C TYR A 83 -0.73 5.29 -4.14
N GLY A 84 -0.49 5.24 -2.82
CA GLY A 84 -1.13 6.15 -1.86
C GLY A 84 -2.61 5.84 -1.57
N ARG A 85 -3.15 4.76 -2.13
CA ARG A 85 -4.50 4.25 -1.85
C ARG A 85 -4.41 2.97 -1.02
N LEU A 86 -5.42 2.73 -0.21
CA LEU A 86 -5.54 1.56 0.64
C LEU A 86 -6.48 0.56 -0.05
N TYR A 87 -6.09 -0.70 -0.12
CA TYR A 87 -6.90 -1.77 -0.69
C TYR A 87 -7.17 -2.82 0.37
N VAL A 88 -8.44 -3.10 0.61
CA VAL A 88 -8.90 -4.10 1.58
C VAL A 88 -9.60 -5.23 0.85
N VAL A 89 -9.27 -6.46 1.25
CA VAL A 89 -9.98 -7.67 0.86
C VAL A 89 -10.03 -8.63 2.03
N ALA A 90 -11.01 -9.52 2.05
CA ALA A 90 -11.08 -10.64 2.96
C ALA A 90 -11.73 -11.84 2.26
N ASP A 91 -11.70 -12.99 2.90
CA ASP A 91 -12.58 -14.08 2.49
C ASP A 91 -14.05 -13.65 2.66
N ALA A 92 -14.92 -14.25 1.88
CA ALA A 92 -16.34 -13.92 1.77
C ALA A 92 -16.64 -12.54 1.14
N PHE A 93 -15.63 -11.79 0.68
CA PHE A 93 -15.87 -10.57 -0.09
C PHE A 93 -16.14 -10.92 -1.57
N ARG A 94 -16.89 -10.07 -2.26
CA ARG A 94 -17.12 -10.11 -3.71
C ARG A 94 -16.29 -9.07 -4.47
N ALA A 95 -15.81 -8.05 -3.77
CA ALA A 95 -14.98 -6.98 -4.31
C ALA A 95 -13.67 -6.81 -3.54
N ILE A 96 -12.69 -6.15 -4.20
CA ILE A 96 -11.64 -5.42 -3.49
C ILE A 96 -12.20 -4.04 -3.18
N TRP A 97 -11.97 -3.55 -1.97
CA TRP A 97 -12.40 -2.21 -1.57
C TRP A 97 -11.23 -1.25 -1.61
N GLU A 98 -11.34 -0.22 -2.44
CA GLU A 98 -10.40 0.90 -2.46
C GLU A 98 -10.85 1.93 -1.44
N ILE A 99 -9.99 2.27 -0.49
CA ILE A 99 -10.18 3.28 0.54
C ILE A 99 -9.20 4.41 0.26
N THR A 100 -9.73 5.62 0.09
CA THR A 100 -8.95 6.83 -0.17
C THR A 100 -9.13 7.80 1.00
N PRO A 101 -8.12 7.95 1.87
CA PRO A 101 -8.12 8.94 2.95
C PRO A 101 -8.28 10.36 2.41
N GLN A 102 -9.05 11.19 3.10
CA GLN A 102 -9.16 12.61 2.79
C GLN A 102 -8.02 13.38 3.52
N PRO A 103 -7.19 14.15 2.79
CA PRO A 103 -6.09 14.88 3.42
C PRO A 103 -6.57 15.85 4.50
N GLY A 104 -5.92 15.83 5.67
CA GLY A 104 -6.20 16.75 6.77
C GLY A 104 -7.46 16.42 7.60
N THR A 105 -8.10 15.28 7.36
CA THR A 105 -9.28 14.82 8.11
C THR A 105 -9.06 13.41 8.66
N THR A 106 -10.01 12.96 9.49
CA THR A 106 -10.10 11.56 9.95
C THR A 106 -11.05 10.72 9.09
N THR A 107 -11.44 11.23 7.93
CA THR A 107 -12.43 10.61 7.04
C THR A 107 -11.75 9.96 5.83
N ALA A 108 -12.40 8.95 5.27
CA ALA A 108 -12.00 8.32 4.02
C ALA A 108 -13.22 8.08 3.14
N SER A 109 -13.03 8.18 1.82
CA SER A 109 -13.98 7.66 0.85
C SER A 109 -13.65 6.21 0.53
N TYR A 110 -14.65 5.43 0.13
CA TYR A 110 -14.43 4.05 -0.28
C TYR A 110 -15.30 3.68 -1.47
N ARG A 111 -14.80 2.79 -2.33
CA ARG A 111 -15.54 2.25 -3.48
C ARG A 111 -15.21 0.77 -3.69
N PRO A 112 -16.19 -0.04 -4.13
CA PRO A 112 -15.92 -1.42 -4.52
C PRO A 112 -15.29 -1.47 -5.91
N ILE A 113 -14.32 -2.35 -6.08
CA ILE A 113 -13.77 -2.79 -7.36
C ILE A 113 -14.22 -4.24 -7.55
N PRO A 114 -15.20 -4.50 -8.43
CA PRO A 114 -15.77 -5.83 -8.57
C PRO A 114 -14.73 -6.80 -9.13
N VAL A 115 -14.49 -7.88 -8.40
CA VAL A 115 -13.60 -8.98 -8.83
C VAL A 115 -14.43 -10.19 -9.25
N VAL A 116 -15.54 -10.41 -8.56
CA VAL A 116 -16.59 -11.35 -8.95
C VAL A 116 -17.51 -10.64 -9.94
N ARG A 117 -17.45 -11.05 -11.22
CA ARG A 117 -18.12 -10.35 -12.33
C ARG A 117 -19.57 -10.78 -12.54
N ASP A 118 -19.94 -12.00 -12.15
CA ASP A 118 -21.26 -12.56 -12.40
C ASP A 118 -22.11 -12.63 -11.13
N ILE A 119 -23.38 -12.24 -11.27
CA ILE A 119 -24.40 -12.38 -10.24
C ILE A 119 -24.65 -13.88 -10.05
N GLY A 120 -24.25 -14.42 -8.90
CA GLY A 120 -24.42 -15.84 -8.55
C GLY A 120 -23.12 -16.58 -8.26
N GLN A 121 -21.96 -16.00 -8.58
CA GLN A 121 -20.69 -16.55 -8.15
C GLN A 121 -20.55 -16.48 -6.62
N GLU A 122 -19.95 -17.53 -6.06
CA GLU A 122 -19.63 -17.56 -4.63
C GLU A 122 -18.67 -16.42 -4.28
N PRO A 123 -18.78 -15.86 -3.07
CA PRO A 123 -17.76 -14.98 -2.52
C PRO A 123 -16.35 -15.59 -2.56
N MET A 124 -15.34 -14.74 -2.55
CA MET A 124 -13.94 -15.16 -2.66
C MET A 124 -13.49 -15.98 -1.44
N LYS A 125 -12.54 -16.90 -1.67
CA LYS A 125 -11.91 -17.74 -0.65
C LYS A 125 -10.40 -17.79 -0.89
N ASP A 126 -9.63 -18.01 0.17
CA ASP A 126 -8.17 -18.08 0.16
C ASP A 126 -7.53 -16.88 -0.55
N VAL A 127 -8.02 -15.68 -0.27
CA VAL A 127 -7.56 -14.47 -0.96
C VAL A 127 -6.13 -14.11 -0.58
N ARG A 128 -5.36 -13.55 -1.52
CA ARG A 128 -4.02 -13.01 -1.25
C ARG A 128 -3.76 -11.75 -2.08
N LEU A 129 -3.46 -10.66 -1.39
CA LEU A 129 -2.96 -9.43 -2.02
C LEU A 129 -1.44 -9.45 -2.12
N SER A 130 -0.93 -9.05 -3.28
CA SER A 130 0.50 -8.88 -3.54
C SER A 130 0.76 -7.77 -4.56
N ARG A 131 1.99 -7.31 -4.65
CA ARG A 131 2.43 -6.40 -5.71
C ARG A 131 2.96 -7.24 -6.87
N TYR A 132 2.57 -6.89 -8.09
CA TYR A 132 3.07 -7.51 -9.30
C TYR A 132 3.63 -6.46 -10.24
N GLY A 133 4.81 -6.72 -10.82
CA GLY A 133 5.52 -5.79 -11.69
C GLY A 133 6.80 -5.23 -11.06
N SER A 134 7.27 -4.11 -11.61
CA SER A 134 8.52 -3.45 -11.24
C SER A 134 8.31 -2.26 -10.30
N ALA A 135 9.41 -1.64 -9.84
CA ALA A 135 9.33 -0.39 -9.09
C ALA A 135 8.66 0.76 -9.89
N ARG A 136 8.80 0.75 -11.23
CA ARG A 136 8.33 1.83 -12.12
C ARG A 136 6.91 1.63 -12.67
N SER A 137 6.50 0.38 -12.85
CA SER A 137 5.15 -0.01 -13.24
C SER A 137 4.77 -1.26 -12.49
N SER A 138 3.72 -1.16 -11.69
CA SER A 138 3.21 -2.28 -10.89
C SER A 138 1.71 -2.19 -10.68
N CYS A 139 1.09 -3.35 -10.60
CA CYS A 139 -0.29 -3.55 -10.23
C CYS A 139 -0.39 -4.18 -8.84
N LEU A 140 -1.53 -4.00 -8.20
CA LEU A 140 -1.93 -4.85 -7.10
C LEU A 140 -2.51 -6.14 -7.70
N ARG A 141 -1.95 -7.29 -7.35
CA ARG A 141 -2.43 -8.60 -7.76
C ARG A 141 -3.23 -9.22 -6.63
N LEU A 142 -4.43 -9.66 -6.97
CA LEU A 142 -5.27 -10.50 -6.13
C LEU A 142 -5.24 -11.94 -6.67
N ASP A 143 -4.76 -12.86 -5.86
CA ASP A 143 -4.94 -14.29 -6.05
C ASP A 143 -6.12 -14.78 -5.19
N ARG A 144 -6.88 -15.77 -5.69
CA ARG A 144 -8.04 -16.36 -5.00
C ARG A 144 -8.24 -17.81 -5.43
N ALA A 145 -8.82 -18.64 -4.56
CA ALA A 145 -9.20 -20.00 -4.93
C ALA A 145 -10.29 -19.99 -6.02
N GLY A 146 -10.19 -20.91 -6.97
CA GLY A 146 -11.21 -21.12 -8.01
C GLY A 146 -11.28 -20.04 -9.10
N GLY A 147 -10.28 -19.15 -9.21
CA GLY A 147 -10.25 -18.11 -10.24
C GLY A 147 -8.83 -17.73 -10.68
N GLY A 148 -8.72 -17.08 -11.83
CA GLY A 148 -7.48 -16.44 -12.27
C GLY A 148 -7.13 -15.20 -11.46
N PRO A 149 -5.86 -14.76 -11.46
CA PRO A 149 -5.45 -13.55 -10.78
C PRO A 149 -6.15 -12.33 -11.39
N VAL A 150 -6.50 -11.37 -10.55
CA VAL A 150 -7.04 -10.07 -10.97
C VAL A 150 -6.03 -8.98 -10.60
N PHE A 151 -5.81 -8.04 -11.51
CA PHE A 151 -4.83 -6.97 -11.36
C PHE A 151 -5.55 -5.63 -11.23
N ILE A 152 -5.26 -4.87 -10.18
CA ILE A 152 -5.67 -3.47 -10.03
C ILE A 152 -4.52 -2.58 -10.49
N THR A 153 -4.79 -1.83 -11.56
CA THR A 153 -3.83 -0.92 -12.20
C THR A 153 -3.61 0.35 -11.37
N SER A 154 -2.66 1.19 -11.79
CA SER A 154 -2.42 2.50 -11.17
C SER A 154 -3.59 3.46 -11.30
N SER A 155 -4.52 3.28 -12.25
CA SER A 155 -5.77 4.05 -12.31
C SER A 155 -6.83 3.54 -11.31
N GLY A 156 -6.64 2.33 -10.75
CA GLY A 156 -7.60 1.70 -9.85
C GLY A 156 -8.60 0.78 -10.56
N ASP A 157 -8.34 0.43 -11.82
CA ASP A 157 -9.21 -0.44 -12.61
C ASP A 157 -8.78 -1.91 -12.50
N ALA A 158 -9.75 -2.82 -12.37
CA ALA A 158 -9.54 -4.26 -12.40
C ALA A 158 -9.35 -4.79 -13.84
N ARG A 159 -8.33 -5.63 -14.02
CA ARG A 159 -7.96 -6.25 -15.30
C ARG A 159 -7.53 -7.70 -15.10
N ASP A 160 -7.54 -8.46 -16.19
CA ASP A 160 -7.03 -9.84 -16.22
C ASP A 160 -5.51 -9.88 -16.49
N ASP A 161 -4.93 -8.73 -16.84
CA ASP A 161 -3.51 -8.53 -17.12
C ASP A 161 -2.96 -7.26 -16.44
N CYS A 162 -1.66 -7.26 -16.14
CA CYS A 162 -0.94 -6.07 -15.66
C CYS A 162 -0.09 -5.49 -16.80
N PRO A 163 -0.36 -4.25 -17.25
CA PRO A 163 0.35 -3.61 -18.35
C PRO A 163 1.78 -3.14 -18.01
#